data_AF-A0A226H848-F1
#
_entry.id   AF-A0A226H848-F1
#
_cell.length_a   1.000
_cell.length_b   1.000
_cell.length_c   1.000
_cell.angle_alpha   90.00
_cell.angle_beta   90.00
_cell.angle_gamma   90.00
#
_symmetry.space_group_name_H-M   'P 1'
#
loop_
_entity.id
_entity.type
_entity.pdbx_description
1 polymer ?
#
loop_
_entity_poly.entity_id
_entity_poly.type
_entity_poly.pdbx_seq_one_letter_code
_entity_poly.pdbx_strand_id
1 'polypeptide(L)'
;MKKFILYIGILATTLNSCSDFIEEENKAFGSAEQYYLTAPGFESLVNTNYSTLKDIYGGDPWLFEAGTDMYSEGRNQEPEGLAKYLTLSSSSLGVDLLYRTCYTAIQQANKGVYFSTLTESSSTLETRVGELKFLRANAYFLLVQTYGGVPIVLDNFNSAVTSFDRNTAEEVYVQILKDLNEALPVVSSAGYTGRVNKRAVLNLMAKVHLTRGYETFAAADDFTTAATLADQVINGQALNVTFEDVVKPGNEMNAETIFSVQFSELSNATGNTALGNSQNYWFGPYLGAAAAGTPYPNRSYTLCPTVYALSLFEKGDKRWESTFMHEIFTRYYDFYTSADKSASKVAHFYEPKWFTQVERDAYLASHTNLGAIKAPATLPPGYHPWGSYSSAAPSGADYNLIPVRKFDDPKAPYSGASSANYNTTPITPATNRSSTRDFIIARLGETYLIAAEAYFNAGNSPLALARLNEVRRRAGGGVVGAIPVLTSIDINTILDERGRELLGEYHRWFDLKRTGTLVERTVLHNPKVTSANAFVGANGNLKILRPIPQSALDLNRNNNFPQNPAY
;
A
#
# COMPACT_ATOMS: atom_id res chain seq x y z
N MET A 1 -77.30 -32.96 -19.61
CA MET A 1 -76.14 -33.08 -20.52
C MET A 1 -75.63 -31.74 -21.09
N LYS A 2 -76.46 -30.69 -21.29
CA LYS A 2 -75.99 -29.38 -21.81
C LYS A 2 -75.17 -28.51 -20.82
N LYS A 3 -75.27 -28.72 -19.50
CA LYS A 3 -74.47 -27.96 -18.51
C LYS A 3 -73.08 -28.55 -18.25
N PHE A 4 -72.85 -29.83 -18.54
CA PHE A 4 -71.55 -30.49 -18.32
C PHE A 4 -70.54 -30.20 -19.45
N ILE A 5 -71.03 -29.99 -20.68
CA ILE A 5 -70.19 -29.65 -21.85
C ILE A 5 -69.62 -28.23 -21.73
N LEU A 6 -70.34 -27.31 -21.05
CA LEU A 6 -69.88 -25.94 -20.83
C LEU A 6 -68.70 -25.86 -19.84
N TYR A 7 -68.68 -26.72 -18.82
CA TYR A 7 -67.58 -26.76 -17.85
C TYR A 7 -66.32 -27.44 -18.38
N ILE A 8 -66.45 -28.42 -19.27
CA ILE A 8 -65.30 -29.06 -19.95
C ILE A 8 -64.69 -28.11 -21.00
N GLY A 9 -65.51 -27.28 -21.67
CA GLY A 9 -65.02 -26.28 -22.62
C GLY A 9 -64.28 -25.11 -21.98
N ILE A 10 -64.62 -24.72 -20.74
CA ILE A 10 -63.96 -23.64 -19.99
C ILE A 10 -62.68 -24.13 -19.28
N LEU A 11 -62.58 -25.43 -18.98
CA LEU A 11 -61.37 -26.03 -18.39
C LEU A 11 -60.29 -26.37 -19.43
N ALA A 12 -60.67 -26.48 -20.72
CA ALA A 12 -59.74 -26.78 -21.82
C ALA A 12 -58.99 -25.55 -22.36
N THR A 13 -59.35 -24.33 -21.95
CA THR A 13 -58.69 -23.09 -22.42
C THR A 13 -57.65 -22.53 -21.45
N THR A 14 -57.43 -23.15 -20.28
CA THR A 14 -56.50 -22.65 -19.24
C THR A 14 -55.19 -23.44 -19.11
N LEU A 15 -54.88 -24.35 -20.04
CA LEU A 15 -53.68 -25.19 -19.99
C LEU A 15 -52.71 -25.04 -21.19
N ASN A 16 -52.68 -23.87 -21.83
CA ASN A 16 -51.52 -23.48 -22.63
C ASN A 16 -50.62 -22.57 -21.80
N SER A 17 -49.86 -23.16 -20.88
CA SER A 17 -48.65 -22.53 -20.36
C SER A 17 -47.59 -22.65 -21.45
N CYS A 18 -47.49 -21.62 -22.30
CA CYS A 18 -46.28 -21.41 -23.07
C CYS A 18 -45.16 -21.07 -22.07
N SER A 19 -44.34 -22.04 -21.72
CA SER A 19 -43.11 -21.80 -20.94
C SER A 19 -42.10 -20.94 -21.71
N ASP A 20 -42.22 -20.83 -23.04
CA ASP A 20 -41.23 -20.17 -23.90
C ASP A 20 -41.59 -18.72 -24.27
N PHE A 21 -42.70 -18.17 -23.77
CA PHE A 21 -43.11 -16.79 -24.11
C PHE A 21 -42.47 -15.72 -23.20
N ILE A 22 -41.84 -16.12 -22.08
CA ILE A 22 -41.20 -15.19 -21.11
C ILE A 22 -39.70 -15.49 -20.96
N GLU A 23 -39.11 -16.34 -21.82
CA GLU A 23 -37.67 -16.43 -21.98
C GLU A 23 -37.26 -15.42 -23.07
N GLU A 24 -37.06 -14.17 -22.68
CA GLU A 24 -36.52 -13.15 -23.56
C GLU A 24 -35.04 -13.49 -23.84
N GLU A 25 -34.76 -14.29 -24.87
CA GLU A 25 -33.40 -14.43 -25.39
C GLU A 25 -32.94 -13.06 -25.89
N ASN A 26 -32.05 -12.41 -25.12
CA ASN A 26 -31.38 -11.20 -25.56
C ASN A 26 -30.44 -11.53 -26.74
N LYS A 27 -30.97 -11.49 -27.96
CA LYS A 27 -30.19 -11.72 -29.20
C LYS A 27 -29.30 -10.54 -29.60
N ALA A 28 -29.38 -9.41 -28.90
CA ALA A 28 -28.61 -8.21 -29.19
C ALA A 28 -27.25 -8.19 -28.47
N PHE A 29 -27.07 -9.00 -27.41
CA PHE A 29 -25.81 -9.14 -26.68
C PHE A 29 -25.65 -10.60 -26.23
N GLY A 30 -24.56 -11.26 -26.64
CA GLY A 30 -24.17 -12.52 -25.97
C GLY A 30 -24.05 -12.29 -24.46
N SER A 31 -24.38 -13.28 -23.63
CA SER A 31 -24.19 -13.15 -22.18
C SER A 31 -22.73 -12.79 -21.88
N ALA A 32 -22.47 -12.12 -20.74
CA ALA A 32 -21.10 -11.78 -20.34
C ALA A 32 -20.17 -13.01 -20.37
N GLU A 33 -20.72 -14.19 -20.05
CA GLU A 33 -20.02 -15.47 -20.12
C GLU A 33 -19.58 -15.83 -21.54
N GLN A 34 -20.46 -15.67 -22.55
CA GLN A 34 -20.10 -15.89 -23.96
C GLN A 34 -19.02 -14.92 -24.42
N TYR A 35 -19.05 -13.66 -23.96
CA TYR A 35 -17.98 -12.70 -24.28
C TYR A 35 -16.63 -13.15 -23.72
N TYR A 36 -16.59 -13.67 -22.49
CA TYR A 36 -15.35 -14.15 -21.87
C TYR A 36 -14.73 -15.37 -22.57
N LEU A 37 -15.47 -16.05 -23.43
CA LEU A 37 -14.92 -17.13 -24.27
C LEU A 37 -14.04 -16.60 -25.41
N THR A 38 -14.09 -15.29 -25.71
CA THR A 38 -13.24 -14.64 -26.73
C THR A 38 -11.95 -14.08 -26.12
N ALA A 39 -10.89 -13.95 -26.90
CA ALA A 39 -9.63 -13.37 -26.42
C ALA A 39 -9.78 -11.93 -25.87
N PRO A 40 -10.53 -11.00 -26.50
CA PRO A 40 -10.79 -9.68 -25.92
C PRO A 40 -11.61 -9.73 -24.62
N GLY A 41 -12.58 -10.65 -24.53
CA GLY A 41 -13.36 -10.82 -23.32
C GLY A 41 -12.53 -11.36 -22.16
N PHE A 42 -11.65 -12.32 -22.42
CA PHE A 42 -10.70 -12.81 -21.43
C PHE A 42 -9.73 -11.71 -20.97
N GLU A 43 -9.18 -10.91 -21.90
CA GLU A 43 -8.33 -9.78 -21.55
C GLU A 43 -9.05 -8.78 -20.64
N SER A 44 -10.36 -8.59 -20.82
CA SER A 44 -11.17 -7.73 -19.93
C SER A 44 -11.25 -8.27 -18.49
N LEU A 45 -11.30 -9.60 -18.29
CA LEU A 45 -11.24 -10.22 -16.96
C LEU A 45 -9.90 -9.96 -16.29
N VAL A 46 -8.80 -10.09 -17.05
CA VAL A 46 -7.46 -9.80 -16.55
C VAL A 46 -7.33 -8.34 -16.14
N ASN A 47 -7.75 -7.42 -17.00
CA ASN A 47 -7.71 -5.98 -16.71
C ASN A 47 -8.57 -5.61 -15.49
N THR A 48 -9.73 -6.26 -15.34
CA THR A 48 -10.58 -6.10 -14.14
C THR A 48 -9.87 -6.58 -12.88
N ASN A 49 -9.09 -7.67 -12.96
CA ASN A 49 -8.30 -8.11 -11.81
C ASN A 49 -7.20 -7.11 -11.46
N TYR A 50 -6.45 -6.60 -12.44
CA TYR A 50 -5.46 -5.53 -12.20
C TYR A 50 -6.09 -4.28 -11.59
N SER A 51 -7.30 -3.89 -11.98
CA SER A 51 -7.94 -2.69 -11.43
C SER A 51 -8.23 -2.82 -9.94
N THR A 52 -8.42 -4.04 -9.40
CA THR A 52 -8.62 -4.25 -7.95
C THR A 52 -7.40 -3.83 -7.11
N LEU A 53 -6.20 -3.78 -7.69
CA LEU A 53 -5.02 -3.25 -7.00
C LEU A 53 -5.21 -1.78 -6.59
N LYS A 54 -6.01 -1.01 -7.33
CA LYS A 54 -6.34 0.38 -6.98
C LYS A 54 -7.20 0.46 -5.72
N ASP A 55 -7.99 -0.56 -5.43
CA ASP A 55 -8.81 -0.61 -4.21
C ASP A 55 -8.00 -1.07 -3.01
N ILE A 56 -7.03 -1.96 -3.22
CA ILE A 56 -6.11 -2.44 -2.18
C ILE A 56 -5.13 -1.33 -1.76
N TYR A 57 -4.50 -0.66 -2.73
CA TYR A 57 -3.36 0.25 -2.47
C TYR A 57 -3.69 1.74 -2.66
N GLY A 58 -4.69 2.08 -3.48
CA GLY A 58 -4.99 3.47 -3.82
C GLY A 58 -5.83 4.24 -2.80
N GLY A 59 -6.34 3.53 -1.79
CA GLY A 59 -7.17 4.08 -0.71
C GLY A 59 -6.38 4.34 0.57
N ASP A 60 -7.05 4.08 1.69
CA ASP A 60 -6.52 4.41 3.01
C ASP A 60 -5.31 3.52 3.41
N PRO A 61 -4.28 4.10 4.05
CA PRO A 61 -3.03 3.42 4.40
C PRO A 61 -3.09 2.65 5.74
N TRP A 62 -4.24 2.62 6.43
CA TRP A 62 -4.26 2.31 7.88
C TRP A 62 -3.73 0.93 8.24
N LEU A 63 -4.05 -0.10 7.47
CA LEU A 63 -3.55 -1.46 7.72
C LEU A 63 -2.05 -1.62 7.40
N PHE A 64 -1.47 -0.66 6.68
CA PHE A 64 -0.08 -0.67 6.25
C PHE A 64 0.84 0.16 7.15
N GLU A 65 0.36 1.31 7.64
CA GLU A 65 1.21 2.34 8.26
C GLU A 65 0.77 2.74 9.68
N ALA A 66 -0.50 2.57 10.04
CA ALA A 66 -1.01 3.03 11.34
C ALA A 66 -0.47 2.19 12.49
N GLY A 67 -0.19 2.86 13.62
CA GLY A 67 0.28 2.20 14.84
C GLY A 67 1.68 1.59 14.69
N THR A 68 2.55 2.25 13.94
CA THR A 68 3.97 1.91 13.77
C THR A 68 4.87 2.91 14.48
N ASP A 69 6.18 2.70 14.44
CA ASP A 69 7.18 3.63 14.96
C ASP A 69 7.45 4.83 14.04
N MET A 70 6.96 4.83 12.80
CA MET A 70 7.28 5.85 11.80
C MET A 70 6.32 7.04 11.79
N TYR A 71 5.05 6.83 12.16
CA TYR A 71 3.99 7.82 12.06
C TYR A 71 3.15 7.94 13.32
N SER A 72 2.56 9.11 13.50
CA SER A 72 1.43 9.32 14.40
C SER A 72 0.55 10.45 13.88
N GLU A 73 -0.73 10.38 14.23
CA GLU A 73 -1.72 11.44 14.04
C GLU A 73 -1.21 12.82 14.46
N GLY A 74 -1.53 13.83 13.65
CA GLY A 74 -1.29 15.25 13.90
C GLY A 74 -2.61 15.97 14.12
N ARG A 75 -3.00 16.83 13.16
CA ARG A 75 -4.28 17.55 13.17
C ARG A 75 -5.47 16.61 13.01
N ASN A 76 -5.35 15.68 12.07
CA ASN A 76 -6.36 14.73 11.71
C ASN A 76 -6.03 13.39 12.37
N GLN A 77 -7.06 12.71 12.85
CA GLN A 77 -6.89 11.45 13.56
C GLN A 77 -6.81 10.27 12.60
N GLU A 78 -6.00 9.28 12.98
CA GLU A 78 -6.03 7.94 12.40
C GLU A 78 -7.20 7.14 13.02
N PRO A 79 -7.63 6.01 12.42
CA PRO A 79 -8.55 5.09 13.11
C PRO A 79 -7.95 4.61 14.43
N GLU A 80 -8.57 5.02 15.54
CA GLU A 80 -8.00 4.88 16.89
C GLU A 80 -7.61 3.43 17.24
N GLY A 81 -8.45 2.46 16.89
CA GLY A 81 -8.15 1.05 17.14
C GLY A 81 -6.87 0.59 16.43
N LEU A 82 -6.68 0.97 15.16
CA LEU A 82 -5.51 0.57 14.39
C LEU A 82 -4.25 1.31 14.82
N ALA A 83 -4.37 2.59 15.16
CA ALA A 83 -3.25 3.44 15.54
C ALA A 83 -2.77 3.22 16.98
N LYS A 84 -3.69 2.96 17.91
CA LYS A 84 -3.40 2.91 19.36
C LYS A 84 -3.52 1.53 19.98
N TYR A 85 -4.10 0.54 19.29
CA TYR A 85 -4.32 -0.86 19.72
C TYR A 85 -5.24 -1.07 20.93
N LEU A 86 -5.40 -0.08 21.83
CA LEU A 86 -6.13 -0.23 23.10
C LEU A 86 -7.58 -0.66 22.88
N THR A 87 -8.28 -0.01 21.96
CA THR A 87 -9.71 -0.24 21.64
C THR A 87 -9.90 -1.08 20.38
N LEU A 88 -8.85 -1.70 19.84
CA LEU A 88 -8.91 -2.47 18.62
C LEU A 88 -9.81 -3.70 18.78
N SER A 89 -10.79 -3.82 17.88
CA SER A 89 -11.78 -4.89 17.82
C SER A 89 -12.08 -5.29 16.36
N SER A 90 -12.82 -6.39 16.17
CA SER A 90 -13.30 -6.85 14.86
C SER A 90 -14.20 -5.85 14.12
N SER A 91 -14.82 -4.91 14.83
CA SER A 91 -15.69 -3.86 14.28
C SER A 91 -15.00 -2.50 14.13
N SER A 92 -13.71 -2.40 14.45
CA SER A 92 -12.96 -1.15 14.34
C SER A 92 -12.85 -0.68 12.89
N LEU A 93 -12.94 0.63 12.68
CA LEU A 93 -12.84 1.26 11.37
C LEU A 93 -11.54 0.85 10.63
N GLY A 94 -11.69 0.46 9.36
CA GLY A 94 -10.58 0.09 8.47
C GLY A 94 -10.08 -1.35 8.61
N VAL A 95 -10.49 -2.09 9.64
CA VAL A 95 -10.09 -3.50 9.83
C VAL A 95 -10.53 -4.39 8.67
N ASP A 96 -11.65 -4.08 8.02
CA ASP A 96 -12.23 -4.88 6.93
C ASP A 96 -11.62 -4.60 5.56
N LEU A 97 -10.81 -3.54 5.41
CA LEU A 97 -10.33 -3.05 4.12
C LEU A 97 -9.59 -4.14 3.32
N LEU A 98 -8.51 -4.70 3.87
CA LEU A 98 -7.73 -5.74 3.16
C LEU A 98 -8.53 -7.03 3.00
N TYR A 99 -9.34 -7.40 4.00
CA TYR A 99 -10.18 -8.59 3.90
C TYR A 99 -11.10 -8.52 2.67
N ARG A 100 -11.89 -7.45 2.55
CA ARG A 100 -12.88 -7.30 1.47
C ARG A 100 -12.24 -7.09 0.10
N THR A 101 -11.23 -6.23 0.02
CA THR A 101 -10.56 -5.91 -1.25
C THR A 101 -9.77 -7.10 -1.78
N CYS A 102 -9.08 -7.85 -0.91
CA CYS A 102 -8.34 -9.03 -1.32
C CYS A 102 -9.27 -10.18 -1.74
N TYR A 103 -10.38 -10.46 -1.03
CA TYR A 103 -11.33 -11.48 -1.49
C TYR A 103 -12.05 -11.09 -2.78
N THR A 104 -12.27 -9.79 -3.01
CA THR A 104 -12.74 -9.29 -4.31
C THR A 104 -11.71 -9.60 -5.41
N ALA A 105 -10.43 -9.27 -5.18
CA ALA A 105 -9.35 -9.59 -6.11
C ALA A 105 -9.21 -11.10 -6.35
N ILE A 106 -9.35 -11.93 -5.31
CA ILE A 106 -9.30 -13.39 -5.42
C ILE A 106 -10.45 -13.91 -6.28
N GLN A 107 -11.69 -13.48 -6.07
CA GLN A 107 -12.81 -13.92 -6.90
C GLN A 107 -12.67 -13.48 -8.36
N GLN A 108 -12.17 -12.27 -8.62
CA GLN A 108 -11.88 -11.84 -10.00
C GLN A 108 -10.79 -12.70 -10.64
N ALA A 109 -9.77 -13.11 -9.88
CA ALA A 109 -8.72 -14.00 -10.36
C ALA A 109 -9.25 -15.41 -10.62
N ASN A 110 -10.06 -15.96 -9.70
CA ASN A 110 -10.70 -17.26 -9.85
C ASN A 110 -11.60 -17.31 -11.08
N LYS A 111 -12.37 -16.25 -11.33
CA LYS A 111 -13.18 -16.11 -12.54
C LYS A 111 -12.32 -16.14 -13.80
N GLY A 112 -11.24 -15.37 -13.84
CA GLY A 112 -10.28 -15.41 -14.94
C GLY A 112 -9.67 -16.80 -15.13
N VAL A 113 -9.19 -17.45 -14.07
CA VAL A 113 -8.63 -18.81 -14.15
C VAL A 113 -9.66 -19.82 -14.64
N TYR A 114 -10.91 -19.74 -14.19
CA TYR A 114 -12.00 -20.59 -14.66
C TYR A 114 -12.27 -20.40 -16.17
N PHE A 115 -12.47 -19.16 -16.62
CA PHE A 115 -12.73 -18.91 -18.04
C PHE A 115 -11.54 -19.26 -18.92
N SER A 116 -10.31 -19.24 -18.41
CA SER A 116 -9.12 -19.59 -19.20
C SER A 116 -9.15 -21.02 -19.75
N THR A 117 -9.91 -21.93 -19.14
CA THR A 117 -10.07 -23.31 -19.62
C THR A 117 -11.17 -23.43 -20.68
N LEU A 118 -11.91 -22.36 -20.95
CA LEU A 118 -13.06 -22.31 -21.86
C LEU A 118 -12.84 -21.31 -23.01
N THR A 119 -12.05 -20.26 -22.77
CA THR A 119 -11.69 -19.23 -23.75
C THR A 119 -10.94 -19.87 -24.93
N GLU A 120 -11.20 -19.34 -26.13
CA GLU A 120 -10.43 -19.69 -27.33
C GLU A 120 -8.92 -19.55 -27.09
N SER A 121 -8.13 -20.43 -27.70
CA SER A 121 -6.68 -20.35 -27.60
C SER A 121 -6.14 -19.06 -28.21
N SER A 122 -5.19 -18.42 -27.52
CA SER A 122 -4.44 -17.28 -28.01
C SER A 122 -2.99 -17.36 -27.53
N SER A 123 -2.09 -16.61 -28.18
CA SER A 123 -0.67 -16.59 -27.81
C SER A 123 -0.40 -15.95 -26.44
N THR A 124 -1.38 -15.24 -25.86
CA THR A 124 -1.23 -14.54 -24.58
C THR A 124 -1.98 -15.24 -23.44
N LEU A 125 -2.87 -16.19 -23.73
CA LEU A 125 -3.76 -16.81 -22.74
C LEU A 125 -2.99 -17.36 -21.53
N GLU A 126 -1.96 -18.17 -21.77
CA GLU A 126 -1.17 -18.80 -20.71
C GLU A 126 -0.40 -17.76 -19.86
N THR A 127 0.21 -16.77 -20.52
CA THR A 127 0.86 -15.64 -19.83
C THR A 127 -0.14 -14.92 -18.92
N ARG A 128 -1.35 -14.66 -19.40
CA ARG A 128 -2.41 -13.99 -18.62
C ARG A 128 -2.91 -14.82 -17.45
N VAL A 129 -2.97 -16.14 -17.58
CA VAL A 129 -3.24 -17.03 -16.44
C VAL A 129 -2.15 -16.90 -15.38
N GLY A 130 -0.88 -16.81 -15.79
CA GLY A 130 0.22 -16.51 -14.87
C GLY A 130 0.07 -15.17 -14.15
N GLU A 131 -0.33 -14.12 -14.87
CA GLU A 131 -0.61 -12.80 -14.28
C GLU A 131 -1.73 -12.88 -13.22
N LEU A 132 -2.84 -13.57 -13.52
CA LEU A 132 -3.95 -13.77 -12.58
C LEU A 132 -3.54 -14.54 -11.32
N LYS A 133 -2.73 -15.59 -11.46
CA LYS A 133 -2.19 -16.35 -10.33
C LYS A 133 -1.26 -15.51 -9.46
N PHE A 134 -0.39 -14.69 -10.06
CA PHE A 134 0.43 -13.74 -9.29
C PHE A 134 -0.43 -12.75 -8.50
N LEU A 135 -1.48 -12.19 -9.12
CA LEU A 135 -2.36 -11.22 -8.45
C LEU A 135 -3.15 -11.87 -7.30
N ARG A 136 -3.61 -13.11 -7.49
CA ARG A 136 -4.23 -13.92 -6.43
C ARG A 136 -3.25 -14.22 -5.28
N ALA A 137 -2.03 -14.60 -5.60
CA ALA A 137 -0.96 -14.82 -4.63
C ALA A 137 -0.64 -13.55 -3.83
N ASN A 138 -0.57 -12.39 -4.49
CA ASN A 138 -0.40 -11.09 -3.82
C ASN A 138 -1.54 -10.80 -2.82
N ALA A 139 -2.80 -11.03 -3.22
CA ALA A 139 -3.96 -10.84 -2.36
C ALA A 139 -3.92 -11.77 -1.12
N TYR A 140 -3.63 -13.07 -1.32
CA TYR A 140 -3.46 -14.01 -0.21
C TYR A 140 -2.28 -13.64 0.69
N PHE A 141 -1.17 -13.13 0.14
CA PHE A 141 -0.02 -12.73 0.92
C PHE A 141 -0.33 -11.53 1.83
N LEU A 142 -1.13 -10.57 1.37
CA LEU A 142 -1.63 -9.48 2.21
C LEU A 142 -2.56 -10.01 3.31
N LEU A 143 -3.48 -10.92 2.97
CA LEU A 143 -4.41 -11.52 3.93
C LEU A 143 -3.68 -12.27 5.04
N VAL A 144 -2.74 -13.16 4.70
CA VAL A 144 -2.06 -14.00 5.70
C VAL A 144 -1.16 -13.20 6.63
N GLN A 145 -0.50 -12.16 6.12
CA GLN A 145 0.30 -11.26 6.95
C GLN A 145 -0.55 -10.44 7.93
N THR A 146 -1.77 -10.09 7.52
CA THR A 146 -2.67 -9.24 8.29
C THR A 146 -3.46 -10.03 9.32
N TYR A 147 -4.04 -11.16 8.90
CA TYR A 147 -5.05 -11.90 9.66
C TYR A 147 -4.61 -13.33 10.04
N GLY A 148 -3.43 -13.79 9.63
CA GLY A 148 -3.01 -15.18 9.80
C GLY A 148 -3.79 -16.12 8.89
N GLY A 149 -4.22 -17.27 9.40
CA GLY A 149 -5.04 -18.20 8.63
C GLY A 149 -6.34 -17.57 8.13
N VAL A 150 -6.72 -17.84 6.88
CA VAL A 150 -7.95 -17.35 6.23
C VAL A 150 -8.49 -18.41 5.26
N PRO A 151 -9.78 -18.40 4.89
CA PRO A 151 -10.31 -19.28 3.85
C PRO A 151 -9.48 -19.28 2.55
N ILE A 152 -9.15 -20.47 2.05
CA ILE A 152 -8.65 -20.65 0.69
C ILE A 152 -9.84 -20.86 -0.24
N VAL A 153 -10.09 -19.91 -1.11
CA VAL A 153 -11.15 -19.92 -2.13
C VAL A 153 -10.51 -19.91 -3.52
N LEU A 154 -10.67 -21.01 -4.26
CA LEU A 154 -10.13 -21.17 -5.62
C LEU A 154 -11.21 -21.30 -6.70
N ASP A 155 -12.46 -21.49 -6.27
CA ASP A 155 -13.60 -21.68 -7.16
C ASP A 155 -14.12 -20.35 -7.72
N ASN A 156 -14.61 -20.39 -8.96
CA ASN A 156 -15.43 -19.33 -9.51
C ASN A 156 -16.88 -19.54 -9.03
N PHE A 157 -17.38 -18.63 -8.18
CA PHE A 157 -18.74 -18.71 -7.68
C PHE A 157 -19.72 -17.97 -8.60
N ASN A 158 -20.76 -18.68 -9.04
CA ASN A 158 -21.88 -18.11 -9.82
C ASN A 158 -23.16 -17.95 -8.96
N SER A 159 -23.07 -18.24 -7.66
CA SER A 159 -24.14 -18.09 -6.68
C SER A 159 -23.55 -17.80 -5.29
N ALA A 160 -24.39 -17.38 -4.34
CA ALA A 160 -23.93 -17.02 -3.01
C ALA A 160 -23.47 -18.25 -2.21
N VAL A 161 -22.19 -18.27 -1.81
CA VAL A 161 -21.64 -19.21 -0.83
C VAL A 161 -21.56 -18.51 0.52
N THR A 162 -22.15 -19.13 1.54
CA THR A 162 -22.35 -18.51 2.86
C THR A 162 -21.66 -19.26 4.00
N SER A 163 -20.88 -20.29 3.70
CA SER A 163 -20.16 -21.08 4.70
C SER A 163 -18.73 -21.31 4.23
N PHE A 164 -17.77 -20.85 5.01
CA PHE A 164 -16.34 -21.01 4.74
C PHE A 164 -15.63 -21.56 5.97
N ASP A 165 -14.70 -22.48 5.74
CA ASP A 165 -13.76 -22.94 6.75
C ASP A 165 -12.53 -22.02 6.80
N ARG A 166 -11.88 -21.97 7.96
CA ARG A 166 -10.66 -21.21 8.14
C ARG A 166 -9.45 -22.12 7.94
N ASN A 167 -8.69 -21.91 6.87
CA ASN A 167 -7.40 -22.57 6.71
C ASN A 167 -6.35 -21.96 7.63
N THR A 168 -5.32 -22.75 7.93
CA THR A 168 -4.14 -22.31 8.69
C THR A 168 -3.29 -21.34 7.87
N ALA A 169 -2.44 -20.55 8.52
CA ALA A 169 -1.51 -19.67 7.81
C ALA A 169 -0.57 -20.48 6.90
N GLU A 170 -0.09 -21.63 7.37
CA GLU A 170 0.79 -22.53 6.61
C GLU A 170 0.16 -22.98 5.28
N GLU A 171 -1.09 -23.42 5.30
CA GLU A 171 -1.83 -23.81 4.10
C GLU A 171 -1.97 -22.64 3.11
N VAL A 172 -2.19 -21.42 3.61
CA VAL A 172 -2.26 -20.21 2.77
C VAL A 172 -0.90 -19.94 2.12
N TYR A 173 0.21 -20.07 2.86
CA TYR A 173 1.57 -19.96 2.28
C TYR A 173 1.83 -21.01 1.20
N VAL A 174 1.38 -22.26 1.40
CA VAL A 174 1.47 -23.33 0.39
C VAL A 174 0.72 -22.92 -0.88
N GLN A 175 -0.50 -22.39 -0.75
CA GLN A 175 -1.29 -21.95 -1.90
C GLN A 175 -0.66 -20.75 -2.63
N ILE A 176 -0.11 -19.78 -1.89
CA ILE A 176 0.62 -18.63 -2.45
C ILE A 176 1.79 -19.12 -3.31
N LEU A 177 2.64 -19.99 -2.75
CA LEU A 177 3.81 -20.51 -3.46
C LEU A 177 3.43 -21.39 -4.65
N LYS A 178 2.32 -22.14 -4.57
CA LYS A 178 1.78 -22.88 -5.72
C LYS A 178 1.45 -21.94 -6.88
N ASP A 179 0.69 -20.87 -6.62
CA ASP A 179 0.33 -19.89 -7.65
C ASP A 179 1.55 -19.20 -8.25
N LEU A 180 2.54 -18.82 -7.43
CA LEU A 180 3.77 -18.16 -7.92
C LEU A 180 4.66 -19.09 -8.74
N ASN A 181 4.82 -20.35 -8.31
CA ASN A 181 5.59 -21.35 -9.07
C ASN A 181 4.94 -21.68 -10.42
N GLU A 182 3.62 -21.71 -10.48
CA GLU A 182 2.87 -21.91 -11.74
C GLU A 182 2.91 -20.66 -12.64
N ALA A 183 2.97 -19.45 -12.06
CA ALA A 183 3.06 -18.20 -12.82
C ALA A 183 4.45 -17.95 -13.42
N LEU A 184 5.52 -18.25 -12.66
CA LEU A 184 6.90 -17.94 -13.03
C LEU A 184 7.32 -18.40 -14.45
N PRO A 185 7.03 -19.64 -14.91
CA PRO A 185 7.48 -20.08 -16.23
C PRO A 185 6.74 -19.40 -17.39
N VAL A 186 5.51 -18.92 -17.18
CA VAL A 186 4.59 -18.49 -18.25
C VAL A 186 4.47 -16.96 -18.40
N VAL A 187 4.81 -16.20 -17.35
CA VAL A 187 4.81 -14.74 -17.42
C VAL A 187 5.97 -14.20 -18.27
N SER A 188 5.81 -13.00 -18.80
CA SER A 188 6.81 -12.35 -19.66
C SER A 188 8.18 -12.24 -18.99
N SER A 189 9.25 -12.49 -19.75
CA SER A 189 10.63 -12.20 -19.33
C SER A 189 11.12 -10.83 -19.78
N ALA A 190 10.29 -10.05 -20.47
CA ALA A 190 10.63 -8.71 -20.93
C ALA A 190 10.73 -7.71 -19.77
N GLY A 191 11.28 -6.52 -20.07
CA GLY A 191 11.28 -5.38 -19.16
C GLY A 191 9.87 -5.03 -18.66
N TYR A 192 9.79 -4.37 -17.51
CA TYR A 192 8.51 -4.07 -16.86
C TYR A 192 7.70 -3.06 -17.69
N THR A 193 6.42 -3.37 -17.93
CA THR A 193 5.50 -2.58 -18.77
C THR A 193 4.20 -2.20 -18.05
N GLY A 194 4.17 -2.31 -16.72
CA GLY A 194 2.95 -2.19 -15.92
C GLY A 194 2.26 -3.55 -15.67
N ARG A 195 2.63 -4.59 -16.42
CA ARG A 195 2.15 -5.97 -16.23
C ARG A 195 3.15 -6.84 -15.47
N VAL A 196 2.63 -7.84 -14.79
CA VAL A 196 3.41 -8.88 -14.10
C VAL A 196 4.38 -9.53 -15.09
N ASN A 197 5.64 -9.58 -14.71
CA ASN A 197 6.71 -10.27 -15.42
C ASN A 197 7.48 -11.17 -14.44
N LYS A 198 8.47 -11.93 -14.94
CA LYS A 198 9.27 -12.84 -14.11
C LYS A 198 9.93 -12.12 -12.92
N ARG A 199 10.40 -10.90 -13.11
CA ARG A 199 11.05 -10.11 -12.06
C ARG A 199 10.07 -9.77 -10.92
N ALA A 200 8.83 -9.43 -11.24
CA ALA A 200 7.78 -9.20 -10.24
C ALA A 200 7.44 -10.50 -9.46
N VAL A 201 7.28 -11.62 -10.17
CA VAL A 201 7.00 -12.93 -9.53
C VAL A 201 8.11 -13.32 -8.56
N LEU A 202 9.38 -13.26 -9.00
CA LEU A 202 10.54 -13.56 -8.15
C LEU A 202 10.63 -12.65 -6.93
N ASN A 203 10.31 -11.36 -7.08
CA ASN A 203 10.33 -10.42 -5.95
C ASN A 203 9.25 -10.76 -4.92
N LEU A 204 8.03 -11.10 -5.36
CA LEU A 204 6.98 -11.53 -4.45
C LEU A 204 7.33 -12.87 -3.77
N MET A 205 7.91 -13.83 -4.51
CA MET A 205 8.40 -15.08 -3.92
C MET A 205 9.46 -14.82 -2.84
N ALA A 206 10.42 -13.91 -3.10
CA ALA A 206 11.44 -13.53 -2.12
C ALA A 206 10.80 -12.96 -0.84
N LYS A 207 9.79 -12.09 -0.97
CA LYS A 207 9.02 -11.55 0.17
C LYS A 207 8.28 -12.66 0.92
N VAL A 208 7.63 -13.58 0.20
CA VAL A 208 6.88 -14.69 0.81
C VAL A 208 7.79 -15.59 1.62
N HIS A 209 8.95 -15.98 1.08
CA HIS A 209 9.95 -16.78 1.79
C HIS A 209 10.56 -16.03 2.97
N LEU A 210 10.91 -14.74 2.80
CA LEU A 210 11.42 -13.91 3.90
C LEU A 210 10.40 -13.83 5.04
N THR A 211 9.11 -13.65 4.74
CA THR A 211 8.05 -13.61 5.74
C THR A 211 7.81 -14.94 6.40
N ARG A 212 7.70 -16.02 5.63
CA ARG A 212 7.52 -17.36 6.19
C ARG A 212 8.69 -17.79 7.07
N GLY A 213 9.91 -17.36 6.77
CA GLY A 213 11.11 -17.67 7.56
C GLY A 213 11.05 -17.25 9.03
N TYR A 214 10.19 -16.29 9.39
CA TYR A 214 9.96 -15.87 10.78
C TYR A 214 8.82 -16.61 11.47
N GLU A 215 8.03 -17.42 10.75
CA GLU A 215 6.91 -18.16 11.30
C GLU A 215 7.38 -19.49 11.93
N THR A 216 6.60 -20.04 12.86
CA THR A 216 6.97 -21.29 13.56
C THR A 216 6.97 -22.53 12.66
N PHE A 217 6.31 -22.43 11.50
CA PHE A 217 6.26 -23.45 10.45
C PHE A 217 7.20 -23.14 9.28
N ALA A 218 8.20 -22.27 9.47
CA ALA A 218 9.21 -21.97 8.47
C ALA A 218 9.92 -23.24 7.95
N ALA A 219 10.22 -23.26 6.65
CA ALA A 219 11.16 -24.22 6.10
C ALA A 219 12.58 -23.81 6.50
N ALA A 220 13.46 -24.80 6.73
CA ALA A 220 14.84 -24.54 7.18
C ALA A 220 15.66 -23.68 6.20
N ASP A 221 15.28 -23.66 4.92
CA ASP A 221 15.94 -22.93 3.85
C ASP A 221 15.24 -21.62 3.45
N ASP A 222 14.16 -21.20 4.13
CA ASP A 222 13.35 -20.04 3.73
C ASP A 222 14.19 -18.76 3.56
N PHE A 223 15.08 -18.46 4.51
CA PHE A 223 15.95 -17.29 4.40
C PHE A 223 16.98 -17.42 3.27
N THR A 224 17.53 -18.61 3.04
CA THR A 224 18.49 -18.83 1.94
C THR A 224 17.80 -18.73 0.58
N THR A 225 16.58 -19.26 0.47
CA THR A 225 15.73 -19.17 -0.72
C THR A 225 15.29 -17.73 -0.98
N ALA A 226 14.87 -16.98 0.05
CA ALA A 226 14.55 -15.57 -0.06
C ALA A 226 15.74 -14.74 -0.57
N ALA A 227 16.94 -14.97 -0.02
CA ALA A 227 18.16 -14.27 -0.44
C ALA A 227 18.50 -14.57 -1.91
N THR A 228 18.42 -15.84 -2.31
CA THR A 228 18.68 -16.30 -3.68
C THR A 228 17.70 -15.68 -4.68
N LEU A 229 16.40 -15.67 -4.35
CA LEU A 229 15.37 -15.06 -5.19
C LEU A 229 15.55 -13.54 -5.28
N ALA A 230 15.87 -12.87 -4.17
CA ALA A 230 16.13 -11.43 -4.18
C ALA A 230 17.37 -11.10 -5.04
N ASP A 231 18.44 -11.90 -5.00
CA ASP A 231 19.60 -11.73 -5.86
C ASP A 231 19.29 -11.99 -7.34
N GLN A 232 18.38 -12.92 -7.66
CA GLN A 232 17.88 -13.10 -9.04
C GLN A 232 17.08 -11.89 -9.52
N VAL A 233 16.33 -11.24 -8.63
CA VAL A 233 15.62 -9.99 -8.95
C VAL A 233 16.61 -8.83 -9.14
N ILE A 234 17.65 -8.75 -8.30
CA ILE A 234 18.71 -7.76 -8.42
C ILE A 234 19.47 -7.95 -9.74
N ASN A 235 19.79 -9.20 -10.09
CA ASN A 235 20.49 -9.59 -11.31
C ASN A 235 21.75 -8.74 -11.60
N GLY A 236 22.51 -8.40 -10.55
CA GLY A 236 23.68 -7.54 -10.62
C GLY A 236 23.41 -6.06 -10.94
N GLN A 237 22.15 -5.61 -11.00
CA GLN A 237 21.81 -4.21 -11.26
C GLN A 237 22.13 -3.35 -10.02
N ALA A 238 23.09 -2.43 -10.14
CA ALA A 238 23.41 -1.44 -9.10
C ALA A 238 22.32 -0.35 -8.96
N LEU A 239 22.26 0.29 -7.79
CA LEU A 239 21.36 1.41 -7.51
C LEU A 239 21.97 2.72 -8.03
N ASN A 240 21.78 2.96 -9.33
CA ASN A 240 22.33 4.14 -10.02
C ASN A 240 21.31 5.26 -10.24
N VAL A 241 20.01 5.01 -10.08
CA VAL A 241 19.01 6.08 -10.09
C VAL A 241 19.11 6.83 -8.77
N THR A 242 19.28 8.16 -8.84
CA THR A 242 19.32 8.97 -7.63
C THR A 242 18.00 8.80 -6.87
N PHE A 243 18.02 8.88 -5.54
CA PHE A 243 16.78 8.70 -4.79
C PHE A 243 15.76 9.80 -5.12
N GLU A 244 16.23 11.01 -5.43
CA GLU A 244 15.38 12.09 -5.95
C GLU A 244 14.64 11.65 -7.21
N ASP A 245 15.35 11.10 -8.20
CA ASP A 245 14.73 10.63 -9.45
C ASP A 245 13.83 9.40 -9.22
N VAL A 246 14.13 8.52 -8.26
CA VAL A 246 13.25 7.39 -7.92
C VAL A 246 11.86 7.86 -7.50
N VAL A 247 11.79 8.94 -6.72
CA VAL A 247 10.52 9.45 -6.14
C VAL A 247 9.98 10.67 -6.86
N LYS A 248 10.65 11.12 -7.92
CA LYS A 248 10.28 12.33 -8.67
C LYS A 248 8.92 12.16 -9.36
N PRO A 249 7.99 13.11 -9.19
CA PRO A 249 6.71 13.06 -9.90
C PRO A 249 6.92 13.06 -11.42
N GLY A 250 6.27 12.13 -12.12
CA GLY A 250 6.41 11.95 -13.57
C GLY A 250 7.61 11.08 -13.99
N ASN A 251 8.39 10.56 -13.04
CA ASN A 251 9.48 9.60 -13.28
C ASN A 251 9.19 8.22 -12.67
N GLU A 252 7.90 7.92 -12.46
CA GLU A 252 7.42 6.57 -12.20
C GLU A 252 7.83 5.63 -13.35
N MET A 253 7.80 4.31 -13.14
CA MET A 253 8.23 3.32 -14.15
C MET A 253 9.70 3.44 -14.59
N ASN A 254 10.58 3.95 -13.71
CA ASN A 254 12.02 4.02 -13.96
C ASN A 254 12.70 2.63 -13.83
N ALA A 255 14.02 2.60 -14.05
CA ALA A 255 14.81 1.37 -14.07
C ALA A 255 14.81 0.58 -12.75
N GLU A 256 14.39 1.17 -11.63
CA GLU A 256 14.24 0.47 -10.35
C GLU A 256 12.82 -0.08 -10.11
N THR A 257 11.82 0.29 -10.91
CA THR A 257 10.45 -0.19 -10.72
C THR A 257 10.34 -1.67 -11.10
N ILE A 258 9.87 -2.49 -10.16
CA ILE A 258 9.64 -3.93 -10.36
C ILE A 258 8.15 -4.21 -10.55
N PHE A 259 7.29 -3.58 -9.73
CA PHE A 259 5.85 -3.67 -9.85
C PHE A 259 5.17 -2.45 -9.22
N SER A 260 4.17 -1.91 -9.90
CA SER A 260 3.40 -0.73 -9.48
C SER A 260 1.95 -0.80 -9.95
N VAL A 261 1.07 -0.09 -9.24
CA VAL A 261 -0.32 0.16 -9.64
C VAL A 261 -0.36 1.43 -10.47
N GLN A 262 -0.92 1.31 -11.67
CA GLN A 262 -0.91 2.37 -12.66
C GLN A 262 -2.08 3.35 -12.46
N PHE A 263 -1.78 4.64 -12.31
CA PHE A 263 -2.76 5.72 -12.26
C PHE A 263 -2.54 6.68 -13.44
N SER A 264 -3.59 7.43 -13.82
CA SER A 264 -3.47 8.36 -14.95
C SER A 264 -4.39 9.56 -14.79
N GLU A 265 -3.95 10.70 -15.33
CA GLU A 265 -4.77 11.92 -15.42
C GLU A 265 -6.08 11.66 -16.18
N LEU A 266 -6.03 10.82 -17.22
CA LEU A 266 -7.20 10.43 -18.01
C LEU A 266 -8.26 9.70 -17.15
N SER A 267 -7.84 8.97 -16.11
CA SER A 267 -8.77 8.30 -15.19
C SER A 267 -9.56 9.30 -14.35
N ASN A 268 -9.04 10.52 -14.16
CA ASN A 268 -9.70 11.60 -13.42
C ASN A 268 -10.45 12.60 -14.34
N ALA A 269 -10.66 12.23 -15.61
CA ALA A 269 -11.45 13.04 -16.54
C ALA A 269 -12.84 13.35 -15.95
N THR A 270 -13.39 14.54 -16.23
CA THR A 270 -14.66 15.08 -15.70
C THR A 270 -14.69 15.46 -14.22
N GLY A 271 -13.52 15.70 -13.60
CA GLY A 271 -13.46 16.18 -12.20
C GLY A 271 -13.78 15.09 -11.16
N ASN A 272 -13.80 13.82 -11.60
CA ASN A 272 -13.96 12.69 -10.71
C ASN A 272 -12.63 12.45 -9.95
N THR A 273 -12.61 12.83 -8.68
CA THR A 273 -11.46 12.72 -7.78
C THR A 273 -11.48 11.42 -6.96
N ALA A 274 -12.24 10.41 -7.40
CA ALA A 274 -12.32 9.10 -6.75
C ALA A 274 -11.45 8.01 -7.42
N LEU A 275 -10.88 8.28 -8.60
CA LEU A 275 -10.20 7.27 -9.43
C LEU A 275 -8.66 7.34 -9.40
N GLY A 276 -8.11 8.33 -8.71
CA GLY A 276 -6.70 8.41 -8.36
C GLY A 276 -6.34 7.60 -7.11
N ASN A 277 -5.16 7.85 -6.58
CA ASN A 277 -4.73 7.38 -5.26
C ASN A 277 -4.75 8.53 -4.23
N SER A 278 -4.74 8.20 -2.94
CA SER A 278 -4.69 9.17 -1.83
C SER A 278 -3.33 9.22 -1.11
N GLN A 279 -2.27 8.61 -1.62
CA GLN A 279 -0.97 8.56 -0.93
C GLN A 279 -0.39 9.97 -0.70
N ASN A 280 -0.58 10.90 -1.64
CA ASN A 280 -0.16 12.30 -1.49
C ASN A 280 -0.93 13.04 -0.37
N TYR A 281 -2.15 12.61 -0.07
CA TYR A 281 -3.07 13.29 0.84
C TYR A 281 -2.61 13.17 2.29
N TRP A 282 -2.19 12.00 2.76
CA TRP A 282 -2.07 11.72 4.20
C TRP A 282 -0.89 12.34 4.94
N PHE A 283 0.08 12.93 4.23
CA PHE A 283 1.38 13.30 4.79
C PHE A 283 1.73 14.80 4.67
N GLY A 284 0.76 15.70 4.80
CA GLY A 284 1.05 17.13 4.62
C GLY A 284 -0.05 18.11 5.06
N PRO A 285 0.26 19.42 5.05
CA PRO A 285 -0.65 20.46 5.52
C PRO A 285 -1.84 20.63 4.59
N TYR A 286 -2.96 21.08 5.15
CA TYR A 286 -4.07 21.55 4.32
C TYR A 286 -3.64 22.79 3.53
N LEU A 287 -3.85 22.77 2.20
CA LEU A 287 -3.34 23.79 1.28
C LEU A 287 -4.36 24.88 0.92
N GLY A 288 -5.58 24.82 1.49
CA GLY A 288 -6.66 25.77 1.22
C GLY A 288 -7.77 25.23 0.32
N ALA A 289 -8.88 25.96 0.22
CA ALA A 289 -10.06 25.58 -0.55
C ALA A 289 -10.02 26.15 -1.97
N ALA A 290 -10.62 25.46 -2.95
CA ALA A 290 -10.70 25.93 -4.33
C ALA A 290 -11.26 27.35 -4.48
N ALA A 291 -12.24 27.73 -3.65
CA ALA A 291 -12.82 29.08 -3.65
C ALA A 291 -11.83 30.19 -3.25
N ALA A 292 -10.73 29.83 -2.59
CA ALA A 292 -9.60 30.73 -2.30
C ALA A 292 -8.58 30.81 -3.45
N GLY A 293 -8.89 30.22 -4.62
CA GLY A 293 -8.02 30.24 -5.80
C GLY A 293 -6.83 29.28 -5.72
N THR A 294 -6.87 28.26 -4.84
CA THR A 294 -5.80 27.28 -4.69
C THR A 294 -5.97 26.13 -5.70
N PRO A 295 -5.05 25.94 -6.66
CA PRO A 295 -5.19 24.90 -7.70
C PRO A 295 -4.71 23.51 -7.25
N TYR A 296 -4.30 23.36 -5.99
CA TYR A 296 -3.57 22.18 -5.50
C TYR A 296 -4.49 21.11 -4.92
N PRO A 297 -4.11 19.82 -4.99
CA PRO A 297 -4.85 18.76 -4.31
C PRO A 297 -4.84 18.97 -2.79
N ASN A 298 -5.91 18.52 -2.12
CA ASN A 298 -5.96 18.55 -0.66
C ASN A 298 -4.93 17.59 -0.05
N ARG A 299 -4.52 17.90 1.18
CA ARG A 299 -3.68 17.05 2.04
C ARG A 299 -4.11 17.19 3.50
N SER A 300 -3.72 16.24 4.34
CA SER A 300 -3.95 16.24 5.78
C SER A 300 -2.72 15.78 6.55
N TYR A 301 -2.58 16.33 7.75
CA TYR A 301 -1.63 15.85 8.75
C TYR A 301 -2.26 14.69 9.52
N THR A 302 -2.47 13.56 8.85
CA THR A 302 -2.94 12.32 9.48
C THR A 302 -1.78 11.36 9.76
N LEU A 303 -0.81 11.22 8.84
CA LEU A 303 0.40 10.43 9.05
C LEU A 303 1.60 11.37 9.15
N CYS A 304 1.88 11.86 10.36
CA CYS A 304 2.99 12.76 10.60
C CYS A 304 4.23 11.97 11.07
N PRO A 305 5.42 12.24 10.51
CA PRO A 305 6.64 11.55 10.94
C PRO A 305 6.91 11.71 12.44
N THR A 306 7.24 10.61 13.12
CA THR A 306 7.72 10.64 14.51
C THR A 306 9.10 11.27 14.60
N VAL A 307 9.50 11.71 15.81
CA VAL A 307 10.89 12.15 16.06
C VAL A 307 11.87 11.05 15.64
N TYR A 308 11.52 9.79 15.91
CA TYR A 308 12.31 8.64 15.53
C TYR A 308 12.51 8.57 14.00
N ALA A 309 11.44 8.60 13.21
CA ALA A 309 11.52 8.58 11.74
C ALA A 309 12.42 9.68 11.17
N LEU A 310 12.29 10.91 11.71
CA LEU A 310 13.13 12.04 11.32
C LEU A 310 14.60 11.84 11.74
N SER A 311 14.82 11.25 12.91
CA SER A 311 16.16 11.09 13.50
C SER A 311 17.01 10.02 12.81
N LEU A 312 16.38 9.19 11.98
CA LEU A 312 17.07 8.20 11.16
C LEU A 312 18.02 8.86 10.18
N PHE A 313 17.61 9.94 9.53
CA PHE A 313 18.42 10.60 8.51
C PHE A 313 19.68 11.22 9.13
N GLU A 314 20.75 11.27 8.35
CA GLU A 314 22.06 11.76 8.79
C GLU A 314 22.67 12.75 7.77
N LYS A 315 23.69 13.50 8.21
CA LYS A 315 24.37 14.46 7.35
C LYS A 315 24.92 13.74 6.12
N GLY A 316 24.58 14.25 4.93
CA GLY A 316 24.98 13.66 3.65
C GLY A 316 23.97 12.69 3.05
N ASP A 317 22.94 12.27 3.78
CA ASP A 317 21.85 11.45 3.24
C ASP A 317 20.94 12.29 2.33
N LYS A 318 21.06 12.09 1.02
CA LYS A 318 20.29 12.79 -0.03
C LYS A 318 18.80 12.45 -0.02
N ARG A 319 18.40 11.40 0.72
CA ARG A 319 16.99 11.05 0.87
C ARG A 319 16.24 12.04 1.75
N TRP A 320 16.90 12.80 2.63
CA TRP A 320 16.25 13.81 3.47
C TRP A 320 15.47 14.82 2.62
N GLU A 321 16.17 15.46 1.68
CA GLU A 321 15.62 16.50 0.79
C GLU A 321 14.64 15.93 -0.23
N SER A 322 14.66 14.63 -0.49
CA SER A 322 13.74 13.95 -1.41
C SER A 322 12.49 13.42 -0.71
N THR A 323 12.61 13.08 0.58
CA THR A 323 11.52 12.56 1.40
C THR A 323 10.68 13.69 1.97
N PHE A 324 11.31 14.75 2.47
CA PHE A 324 10.64 15.84 3.18
C PHE A 324 10.70 17.17 2.42
N MET A 325 9.64 17.98 2.57
CA MET A 325 9.66 19.38 2.15
C MET A 325 10.34 20.23 3.22
N HIS A 326 11.67 20.23 3.21
CA HIS A 326 12.50 20.96 4.16
C HIS A 326 12.44 22.50 3.97
N GLU A 327 12.20 22.98 2.75
CA GLU A 327 11.94 24.38 2.45
C GLU A 327 10.60 24.52 1.73
N ILE A 328 9.74 25.40 2.23
CA ILE A 328 8.44 25.70 1.62
C ILE A 328 8.47 27.14 1.17
N PHE A 329 8.25 27.37 -0.13
CA PHE A 329 8.06 28.72 -0.69
C PHE A 329 6.69 29.30 -0.33
N THR A 330 6.43 30.57 -0.65
CA THR A 330 5.13 31.22 -0.44
C THR A 330 3.93 30.41 -0.96
N ARG A 331 4.12 29.53 -1.95
CA ARG A 331 3.16 28.49 -2.29
C ARG A 331 3.86 27.14 -2.31
N TYR A 332 3.22 26.13 -1.72
CA TYR A 332 3.82 24.81 -1.52
C TYR A 332 4.37 24.18 -2.81
N TYR A 333 3.56 24.16 -3.89
CA TYR A 333 3.93 23.52 -5.15
C TYR A 333 4.79 24.37 -6.08
N ASP A 334 5.09 25.64 -5.74
CA ASP A 334 6.08 26.45 -6.47
C ASP A 334 7.46 25.76 -6.46
N PHE A 335 7.71 24.88 -5.48
CA PHE A 335 8.87 23.99 -5.47
C PHE A 335 9.02 23.19 -6.78
N TYR A 336 7.90 22.78 -7.39
CA TYR A 336 7.87 21.98 -8.61
C TYR A 336 7.60 22.82 -9.87
N THR A 337 6.76 23.85 -9.77
CA THR A 337 6.24 24.58 -10.94
C THR A 337 7.04 25.84 -11.28
N SER A 338 7.79 26.41 -10.34
CA SER A 338 8.59 27.62 -10.60
C SER A 338 9.89 27.28 -11.32
N ALA A 339 10.03 27.77 -12.55
CA ALA A 339 11.25 27.64 -13.34
C ALA A 339 12.43 28.46 -12.77
N ASP A 340 12.12 29.60 -12.13
CA ASP A 340 13.09 30.43 -11.42
C ASP A 340 12.74 30.49 -9.94
N LYS A 341 13.54 29.82 -9.11
CA LYS A 341 13.39 29.78 -7.66
C LYS A 341 14.09 30.95 -6.96
N SER A 342 14.88 31.75 -7.68
CA SER A 342 15.61 32.89 -7.09
C SER A 342 14.70 34.04 -6.68
N ALA A 343 13.54 34.18 -7.34
CA ALA A 343 12.46 35.07 -6.93
C ALA A 343 11.52 34.46 -5.87
N SER A 344 11.55 33.13 -5.70
CA SER A 344 10.70 32.40 -4.77
C SER A 344 11.22 32.53 -3.35
N LYS A 345 10.45 33.23 -2.51
CA LYS A 345 10.78 33.46 -1.12
C LYS A 345 10.44 32.24 -0.27
N VAL A 346 11.40 31.74 0.51
CA VAL A 346 11.17 30.67 1.49
C VAL A 346 10.32 31.22 2.64
N ALA A 347 9.17 30.60 2.86
CA ALA A 347 8.23 30.92 3.93
C ALA A 347 8.40 30.01 5.15
N HIS A 348 8.74 28.71 4.94
CA HIS A 348 9.09 27.80 6.03
C HIS A 348 10.39 27.06 5.78
N PHE A 349 11.15 26.83 6.85
CA PHE A 349 12.37 26.03 6.87
C PHE A 349 12.34 25.07 8.06
N TYR A 350 12.66 23.80 7.81
CA TYR A 350 12.68 22.74 8.83
C TYR A 350 14.09 22.26 9.09
N GLU A 351 14.70 22.74 10.16
CA GLU A 351 16.11 22.50 10.47
C GLU A 351 16.44 21.01 10.63
N PRO A 352 17.35 20.44 9.81
CA PRO A 352 17.80 19.05 9.98
C PRO A 352 18.56 18.83 11.29
N LYS A 353 18.61 17.59 11.78
CA LYS A 353 19.30 17.23 13.04
C LYS A 353 20.78 17.63 13.09
N TRP A 354 21.44 17.71 11.95
CA TRP A 354 22.88 18.01 11.82
C TRP A 354 23.19 19.48 11.53
N PHE A 355 22.20 20.38 11.61
CA PHE A 355 22.40 21.82 11.42
C PHE A 355 23.12 22.42 12.64
N THR A 356 24.22 23.10 12.40
CA THR A 356 25.01 23.75 13.46
C THR A 356 24.45 25.14 13.79
N GLN A 357 24.82 25.68 14.95
CA GLN A 357 24.45 27.05 15.32
C GLN A 357 24.94 28.08 14.29
N VAL A 358 26.15 27.89 13.74
CA VAL A 358 26.70 28.78 12.71
C VAL A 358 25.88 28.73 11.41
N GLU A 359 25.51 27.53 10.96
CA GLU A 359 24.64 27.36 9.78
C GLU A 359 23.25 27.97 10.02
N ARG A 360 22.70 27.81 11.22
CA ARG A 360 21.44 28.44 11.65
C ARG A 360 21.48 29.96 11.55
N ASP A 361 22.47 30.58 12.18
CA ASP A 361 22.59 32.04 12.22
C ASP A 361 22.80 32.60 10.81
N ALA A 362 23.60 31.92 9.98
CA ALA A 362 23.79 32.27 8.58
C ALA A 362 22.48 32.15 7.77
N TYR A 363 21.73 31.05 7.94
CA TYR A 363 20.48 30.83 7.22
C TYR A 363 19.41 31.86 7.58
N LEU A 364 19.25 32.16 8.87
CA LEU A 364 18.32 33.19 9.35
C LEU A 364 18.69 34.58 8.84
N ALA A 365 19.98 34.90 8.76
CA ALA A 365 20.46 36.16 8.22
C ALA A 365 20.19 36.30 6.71
N SER A 366 20.25 35.21 5.94
CA SER A 366 20.02 35.23 4.49
C SER A 366 18.55 35.09 4.07
N HIS A 367 17.66 34.60 4.95
CA HIS A 367 16.25 34.31 4.63
C HIS A 367 15.27 35.21 5.42
N THR A 368 15.23 36.49 5.04
CA THR A 368 14.40 37.51 5.71
C THR A 368 12.88 37.38 5.46
N ASN A 369 12.44 36.45 4.60
CA ASN A 369 11.02 36.24 4.26
C ASN A 369 10.37 35.06 5.00
N LEU A 370 11.07 34.43 5.96
CA LEU A 370 10.48 33.38 6.79
C LEU A 370 9.22 33.89 7.51
N GLY A 371 8.19 33.07 7.56
CA GLY A 371 6.90 33.41 8.17
C GLY A 371 5.97 34.26 7.29
N ALA A 372 6.29 34.44 6.00
CA ALA A 372 5.41 35.12 5.03
C ALA A 372 4.06 34.41 4.81
N ILE A 373 4.00 33.10 5.05
CA ILE A 373 2.74 32.36 5.23
C ILE A 373 2.52 32.20 6.73
N LYS A 374 1.37 32.66 7.24
CA LYS A 374 1.06 32.62 8.66
C LYS A 374 0.70 31.19 9.10
N ALA A 375 1.62 30.47 9.73
CA ALA A 375 1.30 29.38 10.64
C ALA A 375 1.39 29.89 12.10
N PRO A 376 0.54 29.42 13.04
CA PRO A 376 0.61 29.89 14.42
C PRO A 376 1.81 29.28 15.17
N ALA A 377 2.50 30.16 15.91
CA ALA A 377 3.35 29.89 17.08
C ALA A 377 4.77 29.30 16.89
N THR A 378 5.50 29.60 15.81
CA THR A 378 6.98 29.51 15.84
C THR A 378 7.63 30.88 15.99
N LEU A 379 8.67 30.96 16.84
CA LEU A 379 9.51 32.14 17.03
C LEU A 379 10.97 31.74 16.74
N PRO A 380 11.61 32.26 15.68
CA PRO A 380 11.09 33.21 14.69
C PRO A 380 10.06 32.58 13.73
N PRO A 381 9.07 33.35 13.22
CA PRO A 381 8.02 32.83 12.35
C PRO A 381 8.56 32.08 11.12
N GLY A 382 8.02 30.89 10.86
CA GLY A 382 8.39 30.08 9.70
C GLY A 382 9.71 29.29 9.83
N TYR A 383 10.51 29.53 10.86
CA TYR A 383 11.66 28.69 11.18
C TYR A 383 11.25 27.59 12.18
N HIS A 384 11.56 26.34 11.86
CA HIS A 384 11.24 25.19 12.70
C HIS A 384 12.52 24.50 13.18
N PRO A 385 12.93 24.71 14.45
CA PRO A 385 14.13 24.07 14.98
C PRO A 385 13.97 22.55 15.05
N TRP A 386 15.10 21.83 14.96
CA TRP A 386 15.10 20.38 15.11
C TRP A 386 14.33 19.95 16.37
N GLY A 387 13.41 19.00 16.19
CA GLY A 387 12.56 18.46 17.26
C GLY A 387 11.21 19.17 17.42
N SER A 388 10.98 20.35 16.83
CA SER A 388 9.70 21.08 16.97
C SER A 388 8.60 20.67 15.99
N TYR A 389 8.93 19.90 14.96
CA TYR A 389 8.08 19.67 13.79
C TYR A 389 7.72 18.18 13.55
N SER A 390 7.78 17.38 14.62
CA SER A 390 7.39 15.97 14.61
C SER A 390 5.96 15.77 15.11
N SER A 391 5.41 14.55 14.94
CA SER A 391 4.11 14.16 15.50
C SER A 391 3.99 14.28 17.03
N ALA A 392 5.10 14.45 17.77
CA ALA A 392 5.09 14.71 19.20
C ALA A 392 4.85 16.21 19.55
N ALA A 393 4.88 17.11 18.57
CA ALA A 393 4.76 18.54 18.81
C ALA A 393 3.30 18.96 19.13
N PRO A 394 3.07 19.95 20.03
CA PRO A 394 1.73 20.35 20.47
C PRO A 394 0.81 21.03 19.45
N SER A 395 1.12 21.08 18.16
CA SER A 395 0.35 21.91 17.21
C SER A 395 0.01 21.17 15.91
N GLY A 396 -1.28 20.90 15.70
CA GLY A 396 -1.84 20.42 14.44
C GLY A 396 -2.17 21.54 13.44
N ALA A 397 -1.45 22.65 13.44
CA ALA A 397 -1.68 23.71 12.47
C ALA A 397 -0.92 23.43 11.17
N ASP A 398 -1.45 23.95 10.06
CA ASP A 398 -0.82 23.81 8.75
C ASP A 398 0.60 24.39 8.79
N TYR A 399 1.58 23.65 8.23
CA TYR A 399 3.01 23.97 8.21
C TYR A 399 3.75 23.95 9.55
N ASN A 400 3.18 23.46 10.64
CA ASN A 400 3.93 23.27 11.89
C ASN A 400 4.69 21.94 11.95
N LEU A 401 4.28 20.96 11.15
CA LEU A 401 4.91 19.65 11.04
C LEU A 401 5.59 19.54 9.67
N ILE A 402 6.72 18.85 9.59
CA ILE A 402 7.42 18.72 8.30
C ILE A 402 6.58 17.88 7.31
N PRO A 403 6.25 18.40 6.12
CA PRO A 403 5.51 17.63 5.12
C PRO A 403 6.39 16.55 4.49
N VAL A 404 5.83 15.37 4.23
CA VAL A 404 6.48 14.36 3.38
C VAL A 404 6.16 14.71 1.93
N ARG A 405 7.18 15.08 1.15
CA ARG A 405 7.02 15.48 -0.24
C ARG A 405 7.18 14.34 -1.23
N LYS A 406 7.67 13.19 -0.76
CA LYS A 406 7.93 11.98 -1.55
C LYS A 406 6.76 11.58 -2.45
N PHE A 407 5.53 11.81 -1.99
CA PHE A 407 4.29 11.44 -2.68
C PHE A 407 3.57 12.64 -3.29
N ASP A 408 4.17 13.83 -3.29
CA ASP A 408 3.56 15.01 -3.89
C ASP A 408 3.25 14.75 -5.36
N ASP A 409 2.12 15.29 -5.79
CA ASP A 409 1.67 15.21 -7.17
C ASP A 409 1.31 16.63 -7.65
N PRO A 410 2.19 17.29 -8.43
CA PRO A 410 1.92 18.62 -8.95
C PRO A 410 0.90 18.64 -10.09
N LYS A 411 0.53 17.47 -10.65
CA LYS A 411 -0.43 17.35 -11.75
C LYS A 411 -1.82 16.89 -11.29
N ALA A 412 -1.94 16.42 -10.04
CA ALA A 412 -3.22 16.08 -9.45
C ALA A 412 -4.20 17.27 -9.53
N PRO A 413 -5.44 17.04 -9.99
CA PRO A 413 -6.46 18.07 -9.94
C PRO A 413 -6.80 18.43 -8.48
N TYR A 414 -7.35 19.63 -8.27
CA TYR A 414 -7.95 19.98 -6.99
C TYR A 414 -9.00 18.92 -6.58
N SER A 415 -9.00 18.54 -5.31
CA SER A 415 -9.94 17.58 -4.74
C SER A 415 -10.46 18.03 -3.39
N GLY A 416 -11.78 18.01 -3.19
CA GLY A 416 -12.42 18.27 -1.89
C GLY A 416 -12.03 17.23 -0.83
N ALA A 417 -12.34 17.48 0.45
CA ALA A 417 -12.03 16.56 1.54
C ALA A 417 -13.25 15.74 1.96
N SER A 418 -13.26 14.44 1.66
CA SER A 418 -14.05 13.44 2.37
C SER A 418 -13.27 12.12 2.43
N SER A 419 -13.20 11.51 3.61
CA SER A 419 -12.74 10.12 3.74
C SER A 419 -13.77 9.17 3.13
N ALA A 420 -13.35 7.96 2.76
CA ALA A 420 -14.29 6.92 2.34
C ALA A 420 -15.22 6.57 3.51
N ASN A 421 -16.51 6.39 3.23
CA ASN A 421 -17.46 5.90 4.21
C ASN A 421 -17.63 4.39 4.06
N TYR A 422 -16.91 3.64 4.88
CA TYR A 422 -16.94 2.18 4.88
C TYR A 422 -18.21 1.57 5.49
N ASN A 423 -19.06 2.39 6.12
CA ASN A 423 -20.33 1.95 6.72
C ASN A 423 -21.48 1.87 5.71
N THR A 424 -21.26 2.19 4.43
CA THR A 424 -22.28 2.07 3.39
C THR A 424 -22.03 0.85 2.51
N THR A 425 -23.11 0.27 1.98
CA THR A 425 -23.05 -0.77 0.94
C THR A 425 -23.85 -0.28 -0.27
N PRO A 426 -23.20 0.06 -1.41
CA PRO A 426 -21.75 0.02 -1.65
C PRO A 426 -20.98 1.06 -0.81
N ILE A 427 -19.68 0.87 -0.63
CA ILE A 427 -18.79 1.85 0.04
C ILE A 427 -18.91 3.18 -0.70
N THR A 428 -19.12 4.28 0.02
CA THR A 428 -19.06 5.62 -0.58
C THR A 428 -17.59 6.00 -0.73
N PRO A 429 -17.06 6.16 -1.95
CA PRO A 429 -15.64 6.44 -2.16
C PRO A 429 -15.24 7.79 -1.55
N ALA A 430 -13.97 7.89 -1.14
CA ALA A 430 -13.38 9.15 -0.74
C ALA A 430 -13.28 10.11 -1.95
N THR A 431 -13.47 11.41 -1.73
CA THR A 431 -13.30 12.45 -2.78
C THR A 431 -11.89 13.05 -2.79
N ASN A 432 -10.97 12.51 -1.99
CA ASN A 432 -9.57 12.95 -1.89
C ASN A 432 -8.58 12.07 -2.70
N ARG A 433 -9.07 11.14 -3.53
CA ARG A 433 -8.24 10.22 -4.34
C ARG A 433 -7.88 10.86 -5.68
N SER A 434 -7.17 11.97 -5.64
CA SER A 434 -6.87 12.76 -6.84
C SER A 434 -5.49 12.54 -7.43
N SER A 435 -4.56 11.90 -6.70
CA SER A 435 -3.23 11.69 -7.23
C SER A 435 -3.26 10.74 -8.43
N THR A 436 -2.56 11.13 -9.48
CA THR A 436 -2.39 10.42 -10.75
C THR A 436 -1.08 9.66 -10.80
N ARG A 437 -0.25 9.76 -9.75
CA ARG A 437 1.00 9.03 -9.61
C ARG A 437 0.78 7.54 -9.44
N ASP A 438 1.68 6.74 -9.99
CA ASP A 438 1.66 5.30 -9.74
C ASP A 438 1.97 4.99 -8.28
N PHE A 439 1.31 3.97 -7.75
CA PHE A 439 1.66 3.41 -6.45
C PHE A 439 2.72 2.32 -6.63
N ILE A 440 3.94 2.53 -6.15
CA ILE A 440 5.02 1.54 -6.28
C ILE A 440 4.85 0.44 -5.22
N ILE A 441 4.60 -0.80 -5.67
CA ILE A 441 4.45 -1.97 -4.77
C ILE A 441 5.82 -2.62 -4.49
N ALA A 442 6.70 -2.59 -5.48
CA ALA A 442 8.03 -3.18 -5.40
C ALA A 442 9.04 -2.41 -6.26
N ARG A 443 10.22 -2.18 -5.70
CA ARG A 443 11.34 -1.52 -6.38
C ARG A 443 12.68 -2.03 -5.90
N LEU A 444 13.72 -1.81 -6.70
CA LEU A 444 15.04 -2.41 -6.50
C LEU A 444 15.65 -2.07 -5.14
N GLY A 445 15.52 -0.84 -4.65
CA GLY A 445 15.97 -0.47 -3.30
C GLY A 445 15.34 -1.33 -2.18
N GLU A 446 14.06 -1.69 -2.30
CA GLU A 446 13.40 -2.63 -1.39
C GLU A 446 14.01 -4.04 -1.51
N THR A 447 14.21 -4.53 -2.74
CA THR A 447 14.78 -5.86 -3.02
C THR A 447 16.18 -6.02 -2.43
N TYR A 448 17.03 -4.98 -2.48
CA TYR A 448 18.32 -4.99 -1.81
C TYR A 448 18.18 -5.17 -0.29
N LEU A 449 17.19 -4.53 0.33
CA LEU A 449 16.92 -4.67 1.77
C LEU A 449 16.30 -6.03 2.12
N ILE A 450 15.48 -6.60 1.23
CA ILE A 450 15.00 -7.99 1.34
C ILE A 450 16.19 -8.96 1.32
N ALA A 451 17.11 -8.80 0.36
CA ALA A 451 18.31 -9.61 0.27
C ALA A 451 19.20 -9.45 1.50
N ALA A 452 19.42 -8.22 1.98
CA ALA A 452 20.20 -7.95 3.17
C ALA A 452 19.63 -8.68 4.40
N GLU A 453 18.32 -8.59 4.59
CA GLU A 453 17.64 -9.24 5.71
C GLU A 453 17.67 -10.77 5.62
N ALA A 454 17.41 -11.30 4.43
CA ALA A 454 17.44 -12.74 4.19
C ALA A 454 18.85 -13.32 4.41
N TYR A 455 19.90 -12.67 3.91
CA TYR A 455 21.29 -13.08 4.15
C TYR A 455 21.68 -12.98 5.63
N PHE A 456 21.22 -11.95 6.35
CA PHE A 456 21.47 -11.81 7.77
C PHE A 456 20.89 -13.01 8.55
N ASN A 457 19.62 -13.35 8.30
CA ASN A 457 18.96 -14.48 8.96
C ASN A 457 19.50 -15.85 8.51
N ALA A 458 20.04 -15.94 7.28
CA ALA A 458 20.77 -17.13 6.81
C ALA A 458 22.21 -17.23 7.38
N GLY A 459 22.63 -16.33 8.28
CA GLY A 459 23.96 -16.36 8.89
C GLY A 459 25.09 -15.83 8.00
N ASN A 460 24.79 -15.15 6.90
CA ASN A 460 25.77 -14.58 5.96
C ASN A 460 25.85 -13.05 6.10
N SER A 461 26.40 -12.58 7.22
CA SER A 461 26.58 -11.15 7.49
C SER A 461 27.39 -10.40 6.42
N PRO A 462 28.45 -10.97 5.79
CA PRO A 462 29.17 -10.28 4.72
C PRO A 462 28.30 -9.90 3.52
N LEU A 463 27.48 -10.84 3.00
CA LEU A 463 26.56 -10.53 1.90
C LEU A 463 25.43 -9.61 2.36
N ALA A 464 24.94 -9.79 3.59
CA ALA A 464 23.93 -8.90 4.15
C ALA A 464 24.40 -7.44 4.20
N LEU A 465 25.62 -7.21 4.71
CA LEU A 465 26.27 -5.89 4.72
C LEU A 465 26.51 -5.35 3.32
N ALA A 466 26.92 -6.19 2.37
CA ALA A 466 27.13 -5.75 0.99
C ALA A 466 25.84 -5.22 0.35
N ARG A 467 24.70 -5.91 0.56
CA ARG A 467 23.40 -5.48 0.04
C ARG A 467 22.88 -4.21 0.71
N LEU A 468 22.99 -4.11 2.03
CA LEU A 468 22.58 -2.92 2.77
C LEU A 468 23.44 -1.70 2.41
N ASN A 469 24.76 -1.86 2.33
CA ASN A 469 25.67 -0.76 2.01
C ASN A 469 25.51 -0.25 0.56
N GLU A 470 24.96 -1.02 -0.37
CA GLU A 470 24.61 -0.52 -1.71
C GLU A 470 23.47 0.51 -1.65
N VAL A 471 22.45 0.28 -0.82
CA VAL A 471 21.38 1.25 -0.55
C VAL A 471 21.95 2.51 0.08
N ARG A 472 22.83 2.36 1.07
CA ARG A 472 23.51 3.48 1.75
C ARG A 472 24.43 4.25 0.80
N ARG A 473 25.17 3.57 -0.07
CA ARG A 473 26.00 4.21 -1.10
C ARG A 473 25.16 5.13 -1.98
N ARG A 474 23.99 4.66 -2.45
CA ARG A 474 23.07 5.49 -3.24
C ARG A 474 22.49 6.64 -2.41
N ALA A 475 22.12 6.39 -1.15
CA ALA A 475 21.62 7.43 -0.25
C ALA A 475 22.61 8.58 -0.02
N GLY A 476 23.92 8.30 0.02
CA GLY A 476 24.99 9.32 0.02
C GLY A 476 25.23 10.01 -1.34
N GLY A 477 24.36 9.81 -2.33
CA GLY A 477 24.52 10.32 -3.69
C GLY A 477 25.64 9.64 -4.48
N GLY A 478 26.08 8.45 -4.05
CA GLY A 478 27.24 7.76 -4.62
C GLY A 478 28.60 8.35 -4.19
N VAL A 479 28.61 9.38 -3.35
CA VAL A 479 29.84 10.01 -2.86
C VAL A 479 30.40 9.25 -1.67
N VAL A 480 31.63 8.77 -1.79
CA VAL A 480 32.32 8.03 -0.73
C VAL A 480 32.44 8.90 0.53
N GLY A 481 32.02 8.35 1.66
CA GLY A 481 32.07 9.04 2.95
C GLY A 481 30.98 10.08 3.18
N ALA A 482 30.05 10.28 2.23
CA ALA A 482 28.90 11.16 2.44
C ALA A 482 27.99 10.64 3.57
N ILE A 483 27.80 9.33 3.64
CA ILE A 483 27.25 8.66 4.82
C ILE A 483 28.16 7.48 5.22
N PRO A 484 28.24 7.11 6.52
CA PRO A 484 29.09 6.03 6.99
C PRO A 484 28.72 4.68 6.38
N VAL A 485 29.74 3.94 5.92
CA VAL A 485 29.63 2.53 5.53
C VAL A 485 29.54 1.70 6.80
N LEU A 486 28.55 0.81 6.87
CA LEU A 486 28.36 -0.04 8.04
C LEU A 486 29.31 -1.24 8.02
N THR A 487 29.85 -1.59 9.19
CA THR A 487 30.75 -2.73 9.40
C THR A 487 30.10 -3.84 10.23
N SER A 488 28.92 -3.59 10.79
CA SER A 488 28.12 -4.55 11.56
C SER A 488 26.66 -4.42 11.14
N ILE A 489 25.91 -5.50 11.27
CA ILE A 489 24.50 -5.56 10.90
C ILE A 489 23.74 -6.38 11.92
N ASP A 490 22.57 -5.87 12.29
CA ASP A 490 21.54 -6.57 13.04
C ASP A 490 20.16 -6.20 12.46
N ILE A 491 19.11 -6.78 13.03
CA ILE A 491 17.75 -6.54 12.53
C ILE A 491 17.34 -5.07 12.69
N ASN A 492 17.78 -4.37 13.73
CA ASN A 492 17.48 -2.95 13.92
C ASN A 492 18.14 -2.09 12.86
N THR A 493 19.40 -2.37 12.52
CA THR A 493 20.14 -1.72 11.43
C THR A 493 19.38 -1.84 10.11
N ILE A 494 18.86 -3.03 9.81
CA ILE A 494 18.05 -3.28 8.61
C ILE A 494 16.72 -2.53 8.67
N LEU A 495 15.99 -2.62 9.79
CA LEU A 495 14.70 -1.95 9.97
C LEU A 495 14.83 -0.43 9.90
N ASP A 496 15.92 0.13 10.42
CA ASP A 496 16.18 1.56 10.37
C ASP A 496 16.49 1.99 8.93
N GLU A 497 17.28 1.23 8.17
CA GLU A 497 17.54 1.52 6.75
C GLU A 497 16.28 1.36 5.89
N ARG A 498 15.44 0.35 6.16
CA ARG A 498 14.09 0.22 5.56
C ARG A 498 13.22 1.42 5.89
N GLY A 499 13.27 1.93 7.11
CA GLY A 499 12.53 3.13 7.52
C GLY A 499 12.91 4.39 6.73
N ARG A 500 14.20 4.58 6.42
CA ARG A 500 14.69 5.71 5.59
C ARG A 500 14.30 5.54 4.12
N GLU A 501 14.54 4.35 3.60
CA GLU A 501 14.40 4.05 2.18
C GLU A 501 12.92 4.02 1.78
N LEU A 502 12.08 3.35 2.58
CA LEU A 502 10.71 2.98 2.24
C LEU A 502 9.65 3.79 2.98
N LEU A 503 10.02 4.95 3.55
CA LEU A 503 9.10 5.82 4.29
C LEU A 503 7.83 6.07 3.46
N GLY A 504 6.70 5.57 3.94
CA GLY A 504 5.34 5.78 3.45
C GLY A 504 4.93 4.89 2.28
N GLU A 505 5.74 3.86 1.96
CA GLU A 505 5.51 2.92 0.86
C GLU A 505 4.72 1.66 1.27
N TYR A 506 4.03 1.69 2.42
CA TYR A 506 3.06 0.69 2.87
C TYR A 506 3.69 -0.66 3.25
N HIS A 507 4.84 -0.60 3.91
CA HIS A 507 5.58 -1.79 4.35
C HIS A 507 5.72 -1.88 5.87
N ARG A 508 5.65 -0.76 6.59
CA ARG A 508 6.22 -0.69 7.94
C ARG A 508 5.53 -1.60 8.94
N TRP A 509 4.20 -1.66 8.93
CA TRP A 509 3.48 -2.53 9.86
C TRP A 509 3.83 -4.01 9.66
N PHE A 510 3.94 -4.46 8.41
CA PHE A 510 4.33 -5.84 8.08
C PHE A 510 5.77 -6.15 8.49
N ASP A 511 6.71 -5.22 8.25
CA ASP A 511 8.10 -5.38 8.66
C ASP A 511 8.23 -5.58 10.17
N LEU A 512 7.55 -4.71 10.94
CA LEU A 512 7.58 -4.76 12.40
C LEU A 512 6.88 -6.02 12.95
N LYS A 513 5.75 -6.43 12.37
CA LYS A 513 5.04 -7.65 12.75
C LYS A 513 5.91 -8.87 12.53
N ARG A 514 6.47 -9.00 11.33
CA ARG A 514 7.23 -10.19 10.90
C ARG A 514 8.51 -10.36 11.70
N THR A 515 9.20 -9.26 12.01
CA THR A 515 10.43 -9.28 12.83
C THR A 515 10.17 -9.41 14.33
N GLY A 516 8.91 -9.42 14.77
CA GLY A 516 8.55 -9.47 16.19
C GLY A 516 8.82 -8.17 16.95
N THR A 517 9.10 -7.06 16.26
CA THR A 517 9.51 -5.79 16.87
C THR A 517 8.37 -4.76 17.00
N LEU A 518 7.16 -5.07 16.51
CA LEU A 518 6.01 -4.16 16.51
C LEU A 518 5.69 -3.56 17.88
N VAL A 519 5.55 -4.39 18.92
CA VAL A 519 5.17 -3.90 20.25
C VAL A 519 6.26 -2.99 20.82
N GLU A 520 7.51 -3.47 20.82
CA GLU A 520 8.64 -2.74 21.38
C GLU A 520 8.84 -1.39 20.69
N ARG A 521 8.91 -1.38 19.35
CA ARG A 521 9.24 -0.17 18.59
C ARG A 521 8.10 0.83 18.57
N THR A 522 6.85 0.37 18.47
CA THR A 522 5.70 1.27 18.59
C THR A 522 5.65 1.90 19.98
N VAL A 523 5.90 1.16 21.06
CA VAL A 523 5.94 1.73 22.42
C VAL A 523 7.07 2.74 22.60
N LEU A 524 8.23 2.49 21.99
CA LEU A 524 9.40 3.34 22.14
C LEU A 524 9.32 4.64 21.33
N HIS A 525 8.62 4.62 20.18
CA HIS A 525 8.73 5.67 19.18
C HIS A 525 7.40 6.31 18.75
N ASN A 526 6.26 5.67 19.02
CA ASN A 526 4.96 6.25 18.73
C ASN A 526 4.41 7.01 19.95
N PRO A 527 4.24 8.35 19.87
CA PRO A 527 3.79 9.14 21.02
C PRO A 527 2.37 8.82 21.49
N LYS A 528 1.57 8.08 20.70
CA LYS A 528 0.19 7.69 21.04
C LYS A 528 0.09 6.31 21.69
N VAL A 529 1.18 5.56 21.72
CA VAL A 529 1.23 4.21 22.30
C VAL A 529 2.35 4.19 23.34
N THR A 530 2.00 4.45 24.59
CA THR A 530 2.99 4.62 25.66
C THR A 530 3.19 3.36 26.51
N SER A 531 2.47 2.28 26.23
CA SER A 531 2.55 1.03 26.99
C SER A 531 2.25 -0.18 26.14
N ALA A 532 3.03 -1.25 26.33
CA ALA A 532 2.79 -2.55 25.72
C ALA A 532 1.41 -3.14 26.07
N ASN A 533 0.81 -2.72 27.19
CA ASN A 533 -0.53 -3.15 27.60
C ASN A 533 -1.60 -2.79 26.55
N ALA A 534 -1.37 -1.78 25.70
CA ALA A 534 -2.29 -1.45 24.61
C ALA A 534 -2.46 -2.61 23.60
N PHE A 535 -1.43 -3.44 23.44
CA PHE A 535 -1.44 -4.60 22.56
C PHE A 535 -2.03 -5.84 23.21
N VAL A 536 -2.27 -5.87 24.51
CA VAL A 536 -2.79 -7.05 25.19
C VAL A 536 -4.30 -7.16 24.92
N GLY A 537 -4.72 -8.33 24.41
CA GLY A 537 -6.11 -8.72 24.22
C GLY A 537 -6.76 -9.18 25.53
N ALA A 538 -8.07 -9.37 25.53
CA ALA A 538 -8.82 -9.73 26.73
C ALA A 538 -8.37 -11.07 27.37
N ASN A 539 -7.78 -11.96 26.57
CA ASN A 539 -7.27 -13.26 26.99
C ASN A 539 -5.74 -13.29 27.19
N GLY A 540 -5.08 -12.13 27.23
CA GLY A 540 -3.64 -12.01 27.47
C GLY A 540 -2.76 -12.17 26.23
N ASN A 541 -3.31 -12.60 25.08
CA ASN A 541 -2.56 -12.67 23.84
C ASN A 541 -2.31 -11.28 23.25
N LEU A 542 -1.18 -11.12 22.56
CA LEU A 542 -0.84 -9.85 21.90
C LEU A 542 -1.58 -9.69 20.57
N LYS A 543 -2.02 -8.46 20.27
CA LYS A 543 -2.64 -8.01 19.03
C LYS A 543 -1.61 -7.87 17.88
N ILE A 544 -0.89 -8.97 17.60
CA ILE A 544 0.13 -9.08 16.53
C ILE A 544 -0.44 -9.57 15.19
N LEU A 545 -1.71 -9.97 15.18
CA LEU A 545 -2.55 -10.11 14.00
C LEU A 545 -3.73 -9.15 14.15
N ARG A 546 -4.28 -8.67 13.04
CA ARG A 546 -5.53 -7.90 13.05
C ARG A 546 -6.72 -8.86 13.23
N PRO A 547 -7.84 -8.43 13.83
CA PRO A 547 -8.99 -9.31 14.01
C PRO A 547 -9.60 -9.65 12.65
N ILE A 548 -10.19 -10.85 12.53
CA ILE A 548 -11.13 -11.14 11.46
C ILE A 548 -12.27 -10.13 11.57
N PRO A 549 -12.63 -9.42 10.48
CA PRO A 549 -13.65 -8.38 10.53
C PRO A 549 -15.00 -8.94 10.99
N GLN A 550 -15.72 -8.17 11.80
CA GLN A 550 -17.02 -8.59 12.33
C GLN A 550 -18.02 -8.87 11.20
N SER A 551 -17.99 -8.06 10.14
CA SER A 551 -18.84 -8.25 8.96
C SER A 551 -18.58 -9.58 8.24
N ALA A 552 -17.35 -10.10 8.25
CA ALA A 552 -17.03 -11.40 7.68
C ALA A 552 -17.54 -12.54 8.57
N LEU A 553 -17.46 -12.39 9.90
CA LEU A 553 -17.98 -13.36 10.86
C LEU A 553 -19.51 -13.45 10.80
N ASP A 554 -20.20 -12.30 10.78
CA ASP A 554 -21.66 -12.24 10.78
C ASP A 554 -22.27 -12.84 9.51
N LEU A 555 -21.57 -12.75 8.38
CA LEU A 555 -22.01 -13.30 7.09
C LEU A 555 -21.68 -14.79 6.92
N ASN A 556 -20.71 -15.32 7.69
CA ASN A 556 -20.30 -16.71 7.59
C ASN A 556 -21.18 -17.60 8.49
N ARG A 557 -21.96 -18.49 7.87
CA ARG A 557 -22.84 -19.45 8.54
C ARG A 557 -22.09 -20.62 9.19
N ASN A 558 -20.77 -20.69 9.01
CA ASN A 558 -19.95 -21.63 9.75
C ASN A 558 -19.72 -21.14 11.19
N ASN A 559 -20.50 -21.68 12.13
CA ASN A 559 -20.39 -21.35 13.55
C ASN A 559 -19.03 -21.72 14.17
N ASN A 560 -18.21 -22.52 13.49
CA ASN A 560 -16.88 -22.93 13.94
C ASN A 560 -15.75 -22.07 13.36
N PHE A 561 -16.04 -20.92 12.76
CA PHE A 561 -15.02 -20.01 12.25
C PHE A 561 -14.40 -19.17 13.38
N PRO A 562 -13.15 -19.43 13.80
CA PRO A 562 -12.60 -18.79 15.00
C PRO A 562 -12.09 -17.37 14.71
N GLN A 563 -12.23 -16.49 15.69
CA GLN A 563 -11.54 -15.21 15.74
C GLN A 563 -10.02 -15.41 15.98
N ASN A 564 -9.21 -14.40 15.68
CA ASN A 564 -7.79 -14.38 16.01
C ASN A 564 -7.54 -14.36 17.52
N PRO A 565 -6.43 -14.96 17.99
CA PRO A 565 -6.25 -15.25 19.40
C PRO A 565 -6.29 -14.07 20.37
N ALA A 566 -6.19 -12.81 19.94
CA ALA A 566 -6.24 -11.65 20.85
C ALA A 566 -7.63 -11.01 20.99
N TYR A 567 -8.67 -11.52 20.29
CA TYR A 567 -9.97 -10.86 20.15
C TYR A 567 -11.17 -11.77 20.42
#